data_AF-A0A5K1CDP2-F1
#
_entry.id   AF-A0A5K1CDP2-F1
#
_cell.length_a   1.000
_cell.length_b   1.000
_cell.length_c   1.000
_cell.angle_alpha   90.00
_cell.angle_beta   90.00
_cell.angle_gamma   90.00
#
_symmetry.space_group_name_H-M   'P 1'
#
loop_
_entity.id
_entity.type
_entity.pdbx_description
1 polymer ?
#
loop_
_entity_poly.entity_id
_entity_poly.type
_entity_poly.pdbx_seq_one_letter_code
_entity_poly.pdbx_strand_id
1 'polypeptide(L)'
;SLPLDTKTCRTSPKRIEGPDGRNLQLHFRSRLSLPLFTGGKVEGEQGSAIHVVLLDATTCQVLTSGQESCAKLDVVVLEGDFNNEDDDNWVEEDFESHVVKEREGKRPLLTGDLQVTLKEGVGTLGDLTFTDNSSWIRSRKFRLGLKVASGYCEGIRIREAKTEAFTVKDHRGE
;
A
#
# COMPACT_ATOMS: atom_id res chain seq x y z
N SER A 1 -28.98 -5.42 -9.14
CA SER A 1 -27.93 -6.37 -8.74
C SER A 1 -26.74 -6.17 -9.65
N LEU A 2 -25.72 -5.44 -9.19
CA LEU A 2 -24.47 -5.25 -9.94
C LEU A 2 -23.51 -6.37 -9.55
N PRO A 3 -22.72 -6.93 -10.47
CA PRO A 3 -21.81 -8.02 -10.16
C PRO A 3 -20.64 -7.51 -9.30
N LEU A 4 -20.29 -8.29 -8.27
CA LEU A 4 -19.01 -8.18 -7.61
C LEU A 4 -17.94 -8.54 -8.64
N ASP A 5 -17.08 -7.58 -9.00
CA ASP A 5 -15.87 -7.85 -9.78
C ASP A 5 -14.95 -8.76 -8.95
N THR A 6 -15.10 -10.07 -9.16
CA THR A 6 -14.13 -11.06 -8.69
C THR A 6 -12.90 -10.92 -9.56
N LYS A 7 -11.95 -10.08 -9.13
CA LYS A 7 -10.62 -9.99 -9.72
C LYS A 7 -9.97 -11.37 -9.54
N THR A 8 -9.93 -12.16 -10.62
CA THR A 8 -9.27 -13.47 -10.67
C THR A 8 -7.82 -13.30 -10.24
N CYS A 9 -7.36 -14.00 -9.20
CA CYS A 9 -5.92 -14.02 -8.90
C CYS A 9 -5.23 -14.69 -10.08
N ARG A 10 -4.42 -13.91 -10.80
CA ARG A 10 -3.51 -14.48 -11.79
C ARG A 10 -2.38 -15.15 -11.05
N THR A 11 -2.06 -16.37 -11.47
CA THR A 11 -0.88 -17.11 -11.03
C THR A 11 0.39 -16.32 -11.36
N SER A 12 1.19 -15.99 -10.35
CA SER A 12 2.42 -15.23 -10.51
C SER A 12 3.49 -16.00 -11.30
N PRO A 13 4.44 -15.31 -11.98
CA PRO A 13 5.66 -15.93 -12.49
C PRO A 13 6.44 -16.63 -11.36
N LYS A 14 7.12 -17.73 -11.68
CA LYS A 14 7.82 -18.69 -10.79
C LYS A 14 8.96 -18.15 -9.89
N ARG A 15 9.04 -16.85 -9.64
CA ARG A 15 10.24 -16.20 -9.08
C ARG A 15 10.01 -15.42 -7.77
N ILE A 16 8.82 -15.52 -7.17
CA ILE A 16 8.47 -14.82 -5.91
C ILE A 16 7.86 -15.82 -4.90
N GLU A 17 8.35 -17.05 -4.89
CA GLU A 17 8.00 -18.02 -3.85
C GLU A 17 9.01 -17.87 -2.70
N GLY A 18 8.50 -17.74 -1.47
CA GLY A 18 9.36 -17.80 -0.29
C GLY A 18 9.99 -19.19 -0.12
N PRO A 19 10.90 -19.37 0.85
CA PRO A 19 11.56 -20.66 1.12
C PRO A 19 10.58 -21.83 1.30
N ASP A 20 9.37 -21.53 1.78
CA ASP A 20 8.29 -22.50 2.03
C ASP A 20 7.36 -22.71 0.81
N GLY A 21 7.66 -22.14 -0.35
CA GLY A 21 6.80 -22.18 -1.56
C GLY A 21 5.56 -21.29 -1.52
N ARG A 22 5.33 -20.56 -0.41
CA ARG A 22 4.20 -19.64 -0.24
C ARG A 22 4.46 -18.33 -0.98
N ASN A 23 3.46 -17.84 -1.70
CA ASN A 23 3.48 -16.56 -2.41
C ASN A 23 2.59 -15.58 -1.64
N LEU A 24 3.18 -14.88 -0.67
CA LEU A 24 2.46 -13.98 0.21
C LEU A 24 2.46 -12.55 -0.34
N GLN A 25 1.33 -11.87 -0.27
CA GLN A 25 1.19 -10.50 -0.78
C GLN A 25 0.21 -9.66 0.02
N LEU A 26 0.56 -8.40 0.25
CA LEU A 26 -0.30 -7.41 0.88
C LEU A 26 -1.24 -6.78 -0.16
N HIS A 27 -2.48 -6.53 0.24
CA HIS A 27 -3.48 -5.88 -0.60
C HIS A 27 -4.24 -4.80 0.16
N PHE A 28 -4.46 -3.66 -0.49
CA PHE A 28 -5.53 -2.74 -0.10
C PHE A 28 -6.87 -3.35 -0.52
N ARG A 29 -7.77 -3.55 0.44
CA ARG A 29 -9.13 -4.06 0.19
C ARG A 29 -10.12 -2.93 -0.08
N SER A 30 -9.87 -1.75 0.51
CA SER A 30 -10.68 -0.55 0.31
C SER A 30 -10.05 0.35 -0.76
N ARG A 31 -10.88 1.03 -1.54
CA ARG A 31 -10.44 2.14 -2.40
C ARG A 31 -10.41 3.43 -1.59
N LEU A 32 -9.50 4.34 -1.94
CA LEU A 32 -9.42 5.66 -1.31
C LEU A 32 -10.56 6.56 -1.80
N SER A 33 -11.07 7.39 -0.89
CA SER A 33 -11.92 8.53 -1.24
C SER A 33 -11.08 9.60 -1.92
N LEU A 34 -11.50 10.03 -3.12
CA LEU A 34 -10.84 11.06 -3.90
C LEU A 34 -11.83 12.19 -4.19
N PRO A 35 -11.39 13.45 -4.34
CA PRO A 35 -9.99 13.92 -4.34
C PRO A 35 -9.37 14.05 -2.93
N LEU A 36 -8.04 13.95 -2.85
CA LEU A 36 -7.28 14.22 -1.62
C LEU A 36 -6.69 15.64 -1.62
N PHE A 37 -6.63 16.23 -0.45
CA PHE A 37 -6.06 17.57 -0.21
C PHE A 37 -5.02 17.53 0.91
N THR A 38 -4.05 18.46 0.87
CA THR A 38 -3.08 18.66 1.96
C THR A 38 -3.81 19.00 3.26
N GLY A 39 -3.36 18.45 4.38
CA GLY A 39 -4.03 18.64 5.67
C GLY A 39 -5.35 17.89 5.84
N GLY A 40 -5.91 17.31 4.76
CA GLY A 40 -7.11 16.48 4.80
C GLY A 40 -6.82 15.04 5.24
N LYS A 41 -7.80 14.42 5.90
CA LYS A 41 -7.73 13.00 6.28
C LYS A 41 -7.79 12.12 5.03
N VAL A 42 -6.90 11.13 4.96
CA VAL A 42 -6.99 10.06 3.95
C VAL A 42 -7.98 9.02 4.46
N GLU A 43 -9.02 8.77 3.69
CA GLU A 43 -10.13 7.87 4.05
C GLU A 43 -10.49 6.95 2.88
N GLY A 44 -11.22 5.87 3.17
CA GLY A 44 -11.82 5.01 2.16
C GLY A 44 -13.06 5.64 1.55
N GLU A 45 -13.51 5.12 0.40
CA GLU A 45 -14.74 5.58 -0.25
C GLU A 45 -15.92 5.65 0.75
N GLN A 46 -16.74 6.70 0.63
CA GLN A 46 -17.88 6.97 1.53
C GLN A 46 -17.48 7.17 3.01
N GLY A 47 -16.25 7.61 3.28
CA GLY A 47 -15.73 7.84 4.64
C GLY A 47 -15.43 6.55 5.40
N SER A 48 -15.30 5.41 4.69
CA SER A 48 -15.02 4.11 5.29
C SER A 48 -13.55 3.99 5.73
N ALA A 49 -13.28 2.99 6.58
CA ALA A 49 -11.92 2.66 6.95
C ALA A 49 -11.17 1.99 5.77
N ILE A 50 -9.86 2.23 5.70
CA ILE A 50 -9.00 1.60 4.69
C ILE A 50 -8.47 0.29 5.27
N HIS A 51 -8.93 -0.83 4.73
CA HIS A 51 -8.52 -2.16 5.16
C HIS A 51 -7.41 -2.70 4.29
N VAL A 52 -6.52 -3.46 4.93
CA VAL A 52 -5.42 -4.17 4.30
C VAL A 52 -5.49 -5.63 4.67
N VAL A 53 -5.10 -6.50 3.74
CA VAL A 53 -5.10 -7.94 3.95
C VAL A 53 -3.80 -8.55 3.47
N LEU A 54 -3.33 -9.57 4.19
CA LEU A 54 -2.28 -10.47 3.74
C LEU A 54 -2.94 -11.68 3.07
N LEU A 55 -2.63 -11.89 1.79
CA LEU A 55 -3.14 -13.01 1.02
C LEU A 55 -2.03 -14.03 0.75
N ASP A 56 -2.42 -15.30 0.71
CA ASP A 56 -1.70 -16.30 -0.07
C ASP A 56 -2.20 -16.22 -1.52
N ALA A 57 -1.34 -15.77 -2.42
CA ALA A 57 -1.65 -15.60 -3.84
C ALA A 57 -1.93 -16.92 -4.56
N THR A 58 -1.45 -18.05 -4.02
CA THR A 58 -1.70 -19.39 -4.58
C THR A 58 -3.14 -19.82 -4.31
N THR A 59 -3.66 -19.53 -3.11
CA THR A 59 -5.02 -19.93 -2.70
C THR A 59 -6.05 -18.82 -2.82
N CYS A 60 -5.63 -17.57 -3.03
CA CYS A 60 -6.45 -16.36 -2.98
C CYS A 60 -7.14 -16.12 -1.63
N GLN A 61 -6.64 -16.71 -0.55
CA GLN A 61 -7.25 -16.60 0.77
C GLN A 61 -6.43 -15.70 1.68
N VAL A 62 -7.13 -15.05 2.62
CA VAL A 62 -6.47 -14.30 3.69
C VAL A 62 -5.71 -15.28 4.56
N LEU A 63 -4.43 -15.02 4.77
CA LEU A 63 -3.61 -15.81 5.67
C LEU A 63 -3.93 -15.43 7.11
N THR A 64 -4.72 -16.25 7.79
CA THR A 64 -5.23 -15.96 9.14
C THR A 64 -4.32 -16.43 10.27
N SER A 65 -3.38 -17.33 9.99
CA SER A 65 -2.47 -17.91 10.99
C SER A 65 -1.01 -17.79 10.59
N GLY A 66 -0.11 -17.91 11.57
CA GLY A 66 1.34 -17.75 11.38
C GLY A 66 1.84 -16.44 11.97
N GLN A 67 3.16 -16.24 11.97
CA GLN A 67 3.74 -14.98 12.44
C GLN A 67 3.44 -13.83 11.47
N GLU A 68 3.32 -14.15 10.18
CA GLU A 68 3.06 -13.25 9.07
C GLU A 68 1.67 -12.62 9.17
N SER A 69 0.67 -13.38 9.66
CA SER A 69 -0.69 -12.88 9.86
C SER A 69 -0.80 -11.85 10.98
N CYS A 70 0.27 -11.67 11.77
CA CYS A 70 0.41 -10.69 12.84
C CYS A 70 1.49 -9.63 12.55
N ALA A 71 1.98 -9.56 11.31
CA ALA A 71 3.08 -8.67 10.94
C ALA A 71 2.73 -7.19 11.16
N LYS A 72 3.75 -6.40 11.52
CA LYS A 72 3.66 -4.95 11.50
C LYS A 72 4.08 -4.44 10.12
N LEU A 73 3.34 -3.47 9.60
CA LEU A 73 3.52 -2.87 8.30
C LEU A 73 3.85 -1.38 8.45
N ASP A 74 4.72 -0.87 7.60
CA ASP A 74 4.94 0.56 7.41
C ASP A 74 4.11 1.08 6.24
N VAL A 75 3.49 2.25 6.43
CA VAL A 75 2.81 3.01 5.38
C VAL A 75 3.80 3.97 4.74
N VAL A 76 3.96 3.90 3.42
CA VAL A 76 4.89 4.74 2.67
C VAL A 76 4.18 5.48 1.53
N VAL A 77 4.81 6.52 1.01
CA VAL A 77 4.36 7.21 -0.21
C VAL A 77 5.24 6.76 -1.37
N LEU A 78 4.63 6.44 -2.50
CA LEU A 78 5.34 6.02 -3.72
C LEU A 78 5.09 7.00 -4.86
N GLU A 79 5.99 6.99 -5.85
CA GLU A 79 5.82 7.73 -7.10
C GLU A 79 4.57 7.25 -7.86
N GLY A 80 3.77 8.19 -8.39
CA GLY A 80 2.51 7.87 -9.06
C GLY A 80 2.68 7.07 -10.35
N ASP A 81 3.81 7.25 -11.03
CA ASP A 81 4.22 6.54 -12.24
C ASP A 81 4.91 5.20 -11.96
N PHE A 82 4.96 4.74 -10.71
CA PHE A 82 5.28 3.35 -10.40
C PHE A 82 4.20 2.42 -10.95
N ASN A 83 4.27 2.15 -12.25
CA ASN A 83 3.34 1.38 -13.03
C ASN A 83 4.14 0.29 -13.77
N ASN A 84 4.21 -0.90 -13.18
CA ASN A 84 4.67 -2.06 -13.95
C ASN A 84 3.48 -2.46 -14.81
N GLU A 85 3.56 -2.15 -16.10
CA GLU A 85 2.55 -2.53 -17.10
C GLU A 85 2.40 -4.07 -17.20
N ASP A 86 3.35 -4.82 -16.63
CA ASP A 86 3.34 -6.26 -16.49
C ASP A 86 3.14 -6.69 -15.00
N ASP A 87 1.87 -6.80 -14.61
CA ASP A 87 1.34 -7.78 -13.63
C ASP A 87 1.86 -7.72 -12.17
N ASP A 88 2.07 -6.53 -11.61
CA ASP A 88 2.43 -6.33 -10.19
C ASP A 88 3.62 -7.19 -9.71
N ASN A 89 4.58 -7.44 -10.61
CA ASN A 89 5.69 -8.37 -10.41
C ASN A 89 7.04 -7.64 -10.22
N TRP A 90 7.10 -6.73 -9.24
CA TRP A 90 8.34 -6.04 -8.85
C TRP A 90 9.15 -6.82 -7.81
N VAL A 91 10.46 -6.60 -7.78
CA VAL A 91 11.31 -7.03 -6.65
C VAL A 91 11.31 -5.98 -5.55
N GLU A 92 11.79 -6.33 -4.37
CA GLU A 92 11.80 -5.44 -3.19
C GLU A 92 12.59 -4.16 -3.46
N GLU A 93 13.74 -4.27 -4.13
CA GLU A 93 14.59 -3.13 -4.47
C GLU A 93 13.88 -2.15 -5.42
N ASP A 94 13.08 -2.66 -6.36
CA ASP A 94 12.29 -1.83 -7.25
C ASP A 94 11.25 -1.05 -6.44
N PHE A 95 10.55 -1.69 -5.50
CA PHE A 95 9.57 -1.00 -4.64
C PHE A 95 10.24 0.10 -3.81
N GLU A 96 11.35 -0.21 -3.15
CA GLU A 96 12.10 0.75 -2.32
C GLU A 96 12.61 1.94 -3.14
N SER A 97 13.01 1.73 -4.40
CA SER A 97 13.49 2.81 -5.27
C SER A 97 12.41 3.85 -5.62
N HIS A 98 11.12 3.49 -5.51
CA HIS A 98 9.99 4.37 -5.78
C HIS A 98 9.43 5.06 -4.53
N VAL A 99 10.01 4.83 -3.35
CA VAL A 99 9.58 5.49 -2.11
C VAL A 99 9.94 6.97 -2.16
N VAL A 100 8.93 7.83 -2.05
CA VAL A 100 9.06 9.28 -2.10
C VAL A 100 9.31 9.83 -0.69
N LYS A 101 10.39 10.59 -0.56
CA LYS A 101 10.69 11.37 0.65
C LYS A 101 10.17 12.80 0.51
N GLU A 102 10.00 13.46 1.64
CA GLU A 102 9.71 14.89 1.69
C GLU A 102 10.78 15.72 0.97
N ARG A 103 10.39 16.91 0.52
CA ARG A 103 11.34 17.89 -0.02
C ARG A 103 12.28 18.36 1.09
N GLU A 104 13.52 18.65 0.72
CA GLU A 104 14.53 19.18 1.64
C GLU A 104 13.98 20.39 2.42
N GLY A 105 14.14 20.36 3.74
CA GLY A 105 13.67 21.42 4.64
C GLY A 105 12.15 21.49 4.85
N LYS A 106 11.37 20.50 4.38
CA LYS A 106 9.92 20.40 4.65
C LYS A 106 9.62 19.40 5.76
N ARG A 107 8.36 19.42 6.22
CA ARG A 107 7.81 18.41 7.13
C ARG A 107 7.71 17.05 6.40
N PRO A 108 7.62 15.92 7.15
CA PRO A 108 7.40 14.61 6.56
C PRO A 108 6.18 14.63 5.62
N LEU A 109 6.33 14.06 4.42
CA LEU A 109 5.31 14.12 3.36
C LEU A 109 3.96 13.55 3.79
N LEU A 110 3.99 12.50 4.62
CA LEU A 110 2.85 11.85 5.23
C LEU A 110 3.02 11.85 6.75
N THR A 111 1.94 12.13 7.47
CA THR A 111 1.90 12.19 8.93
C THR A 111 0.70 11.44 9.49
N GLY A 112 0.74 11.12 10.78
CA GLY A 112 -0.29 10.36 11.49
C GLY A 112 0.19 8.95 11.84
N ASP A 113 -0.71 7.97 11.78
CA ASP A 113 -0.47 6.57 12.13
C ASP A 113 0.18 5.83 10.96
N LEU A 114 1.50 6.02 10.79
CA LEU A 114 2.27 5.45 9.68
C LEU A 114 2.57 3.95 9.80
N GLN A 115 1.96 3.26 10.76
CA GLN A 115 2.16 1.84 10.98
C GLN A 115 0.84 1.12 11.21
N VAL A 116 0.74 -0.11 10.69
CA VAL A 116 -0.44 -0.96 10.80
C VAL A 116 -0.02 -2.32 11.33
N THR A 117 -0.71 -2.83 12.34
CA THR A 117 -0.51 -4.22 12.80
C THR A 117 -1.60 -5.11 12.23
N LEU A 118 -1.20 -6.18 11.55
CA LEU A 118 -2.12 -7.22 11.12
C LEU A 118 -2.61 -8.01 12.33
N LYS A 119 -3.88 -8.40 12.30
CA LYS A 119 -4.47 -9.40 13.20
C LYS A 119 -5.22 -10.39 12.34
N GLU A 120 -4.82 -11.67 12.41
CA GLU A 120 -5.36 -12.72 11.56
C GLU A 120 -5.33 -12.35 10.07
N GLY A 121 -4.24 -11.69 9.65
CA GLY A 121 -4.00 -11.28 8.28
C GLY A 121 -4.74 -10.02 7.86
N VAL A 122 -5.47 -9.35 8.77
CA VAL A 122 -6.23 -8.13 8.46
C VAL A 122 -5.71 -6.95 9.27
N GLY A 123 -5.47 -5.83 8.61
CA GLY A 123 -5.11 -4.56 9.23
C GLY A 123 -6.07 -3.45 8.81
N THR A 124 -6.08 -2.36 9.57
CA THR A 124 -6.81 -1.14 9.25
C THR A 124 -5.86 0.04 9.40
N LEU A 125 -5.76 0.89 8.37
CA LEU A 125 -4.96 2.11 8.45
C LEU A 125 -5.57 3.05 9.49
N GLY A 126 -4.70 3.69 10.28
CA GLY A 126 -5.09 4.77 11.19
C GLY A 126 -5.23 6.11 10.48
N ASP A 127 -5.18 7.20 11.24
CA ASP A 127 -5.33 8.53 10.69
C ASP A 127 -4.08 8.93 9.90
N LEU A 128 -4.25 9.34 8.64
CA LEU A 128 -3.17 9.74 7.74
C LEU A 128 -3.47 11.10 7.12
N THR A 129 -2.43 11.91 6.94
CA THR A 129 -2.54 13.24 6.31
C THR A 129 -1.30 13.58 5.51
N PHE A 130 -1.49 14.03 4.26
CA PHE A 130 -0.41 14.57 3.43
C PHE A 130 -0.11 16.02 3.82
N THR A 131 1.17 16.37 3.96
CA THR A 131 1.59 17.74 4.30
C THR A 131 1.98 18.59 3.10
N ASP A 132 2.16 17.96 1.95
CA ASP A 132 2.54 18.62 0.69
C ASP A 132 1.70 18.05 -0.46
N ASN A 133 1.48 18.87 -1.48
CA ASN A 133 0.69 18.46 -2.64
C ASN A 133 1.55 17.61 -3.59
N SER A 134 0.94 16.99 -4.60
CA SER A 134 1.67 16.15 -5.55
C SER A 134 2.21 16.91 -6.75
N SER A 135 2.03 18.23 -6.88
CA SER A 135 2.37 18.94 -8.14
C SER A 135 3.87 19.10 -8.38
N TRP A 136 4.71 18.92 -7.35
CA TRP A 136 6.16 19.10 -7.44
C TRP A 136 6.90 17.86 -7.97
N ILE A 137 6.30 16.68 -7.95
CA ILE A 137 6.91 15.46 -8.51
C ILE A 137 6.56 15.31 -9.99
N ARG A 138 7.43 14.63 -10.75
CA ARG A 138 7.32 14.46 -12.20
C ARG A 138 5.96 13.92 -12.65
N SER A 139 5.46 12.87 -11.99
CA SER A 139 4.18 12.23 -12.33
C SER A 139 2.95 13.01 -11.86
N ARG A 140 3.15 14.07 -11.06
CA ARG A 140 2.11 14.87 -10.39
C ARG A 140 1.13 14.05 -9.54
N LYS A 141 1.48 12.82 -9.21
CA LYS A 141 0.66 11.84 -8.52
C LYS A 141 1.50 11.10 -7.50
N PHE A 142 0.84 10.65 -6.45
CA PHE A 142 1.38 9.73 -5.47
C PHE A 142 0.60 8.41 -5.49
N ARG A 143 1.14 7.40 -4.83
CA ARG A 143 0.42 6.21 -4.35
C ARG A 143 0.69 6.02 -2.87
N LEU A 144 -0.21 5.34 -2.16
CA LEU A 144 0.14 4.76 -0.86
C LEU A 144 0.73 3.38 -1.10
N GLY A 145 1.81 3.07 -0.37
CA GLY A 145 2.44 1.77 -0.33
C GLY A 145 2.38 1.15 1.07
N LEU A 146 2.45 -0.17 1.12
CA LEU A 146 2.61 -0.93 2.37
C LEU A 146 3.74 -1.93 2.22
N LYS A 147 4.63 -1.95 3.20
CA LYS A 147 5.67 -2.96 3.32
C LYS A 147 5.76 -3.50 4.74
N VAL A 148 6.34 -4.67 4.90
CA VAL A 148 6.62 -5.21 6.24
C VAL A 148 7.63 -4.31 6.95
N ALA A 149 7.37 -4.00 8.21
CA ALA A 149 8.28 -3.18 9.03
C ALA A 149 9.57 -3.96 9.35
N SER A 150 10.69 -3.24 9.46
CA SER A 150 11.98 -3.85 9.81
C SER A 150 11.89 -4.66 11.12
N GLY A 151 12.52 -5.84 11.15
CA GLY A 151 12.48 -6.77 12.29
C GLY A 151 11.27 -7.72 12.32
N TYR A 152 10.35 -7.64 11.35
CA TYR A 152 9.21 -8.55 11.21
C TYR A 152 9.38 -9.45 9.99
N CYS A 153 8.95 -10.71 10.12
CA CYS A 153 8.95 -11.71 9.04
C CYS A 153 10.29 -11.84 8.30
N GLU A 154 11.41 -11.70 9.02
CA GLU A 154 12.75 -11.78 8.43
C GLU A 154 12.95 -13.11 7.69
N GLY A 155 13.50 -13.04 6.46
CA GLY A 155 13.70 -14.21 5.60
C GLY A 155 12.44 -14.71 4.89
N ILE A 156 11.27 -14.10 5.12
CA ILE A 156 10.02 -14.44 4.45
C ILE A 156 9.68 -13.34 3.43
N ARG A 157 9.59 -13.70 2.16
CA ARG A 157 9.14 -12.77 1.12
C ARG A 157 7.63 -12.55 1.22
N ILE A 158 7.24 -11.33 1.60
CA ILE A 158 5.85 -10.84 1.54
C ILE A 158 5.81 -9.66 0.59
N ARG A 159 5.12 -9.80 -0.54
CA ARG A 159 5.01 -8.74 -1.55
C ARG A 159 4.28 -7.53 -0.98
N GLU A 160 4.82 -6.36 -1.28
CA GLU A 160 4.30 -5.07 -0.90
C GLU A 160 2.97 -4.78 -1.58
N ALA A 161 2.18 -3.87 -1.02
CA ALA A 161 0.97 -3.36 -1.66
C ALA A 161 1.20 -1.94 -2.17
N LYS A 162 0.47 -1.55 -3.20
CA LYS A 162 0.31 -0.15 -3.59
C LYS A 162 -1.13 0.13 -3.99
N THR A 163 -1.59 1.37 -3.79
CA THR A 163 -2.87 1.83 -4.33
C THR A 163 -2.75 2.21 -5.80
N GLU A 164 -3.89 2.49 -6.42
CA GLU A 164 -3.95 3.31 -7.63
C GLU A 164 -3.32 4.70 -7.39
N ALA A 165 -2.82 5.31 -8.47
CA ALA A 165 -2.21 6.63 -8.41
C ALA A 165 -3.26 7.74 -8.25
N PHE A 166 -2.99 8.70 -7.38
CA PHE A 166 -3.89 9.81 -7.09
C PHE A 166 -3.14 11.14 -7.00
N THR A 167 -3.87 12.24 -7.19
CA THR A 167 -3.36 13.60 -7.00
C THR A 167 -3.71 14.07 -5.59
N VAL A 168 -2.74 14.71 -4.92
CA VAL A 168 -2.98 15.47 -3.68
C VAL A 168 -2.95 16.95 -4.04
N LYS A 169 -4.06 17.65 -3.84
CA LYS A 169 -4.20 19.08 -4.13
C LYS A 169 -3.83 19.92 -2.91
N ASP A 170 -3.42 21.16 -3.12
CA ASP A 170 -3.26 22.10 -2.01
C ASP A 170 -4.63 22.51 -1.47
N HIS A 171 -4.79 22.52 -0.15
CA HIS A 171 -5.97 23.06 0.52
C HIS A 171 -5.99 24.59 0.49
N ARG A 172 -4.84 25.28 0.31
CA ARG A 172 -4.74 26.74 0.41
C ARG A 172 -5.28 27.53 -0.81
N GLY A 173 -6.25 26.99 -1.53
CA GLY A 173 -6.79 27.61 -2.76
C GLY A 173 -8.28 27.42 -3.00
N GLU A 174 -9.03 26.94 -2.01
CA GLU A 174 -10.47 27.23 -1.86
C GLU A 174 -10.66 28.43 -0.94
#